data_AF-A0A167HMI2-F1
#
_entry.id   AF-A0A167HMI2-F1
#
_cell.length_a   1.000
_cell.length_b   1.000
_cell.length_c   1.000
_cell.angle_alpha   90.00
_cell.angle_beta   90.00
_cell.angle_gamma   90.00
#
_symmetry.space_group_name_H-M   'P 1'
#
loop_
_entity.id
_entity.type
_entity.pdbx_description
1 polymer ?
#
loop_
_entity_poly.entity_id
_entity_poly.type
_entity_poly.pdbx_seq_one_letter_code
_entity_poly.pdbx_strand_id
1 'polypeptide(L)' 'MTKYELINNQLTNLVKLIRNNIKADSTTIQHLMIYERFYKLEGSKQQRYEQLAKEYKLSSKWISQIILRLNKNAK' A
#
# COMPACT_ATOMS: atom_id res chain seq x y z
N MET A 1 -18.28 10.16 -7.30
CA MET A 1 -17.16 9.21 -7.49
C MET A 1 -16.77 8.66 -6.14
N THR A 2 -16.95 7.36 -5.92
CA THR A 2 -16.65 6.74 -4.62
C THR A 2 -15.15 6.47 -4.51
N LYS A 3 -14.60 6.46 -3.28
CA LYS A 3 -13.16 6.20 -3.05
C LYS A 3 -12.67 4.88 -3.67
N TYR A 4 -13.57 3.93 -3.88
CA TYR A 4 -13.29 2.66 -4.55
C TYR A 4 -12.96 2.81 -6.05
N GLU A 5 -13.59 3.75 -6.75
CA GLU A 5 -13.32 4.00 -8.18
C GLU A 5 -11.93 4.61 -8.41
N LEU A 6 -11.39 5.30 -7.40
CA LEU A 6 -10.03 5.86 -7.43
C LEU A 6 -8.96 4.76 -7.31
N ILE A 7 -9.22 3.72 -6.53
CA ILE A 7 -8.32 2.56 -6.36
C ILE A 7 -8.27 1.72 -7.63
N ASN A 8 -9.40 1.53 -8.31
CA ASN A 8 -9.42 0.83 -9.60
C ASN A 8 -8.69 1.59 -10.72
N ASN A 9 -8.64 2.93 -10.65
CA ASN A 9 -7.80 3.74 -11.55
C ASN A 9 -6.29 3.62 -11.26
N GLN A 10 -5.90 3.24 -10.03
CA GLN A 10 -4.49 3.10 -9.66
C GLN A 10 -3.84 1.82 -10.19
N LEU A 11 -4.59 0.73 -10.37
CA LEU A 11 -4.06 -0.49 -11.00
C LEU A 11 -3.65 -0.23 -12.46
N THR A 12 -4.45 0.55 -13.18
CA THR A 12 -4.14 1.05 -14.53
C THR A 12 -2.90 1.94 -14.53
N ASN A 13 -2.68 2.73 -13.48
CA ASN A 13 -1.49 3.56 -13.34
C ASN A 13 -0.25 2.74 -12.97
N LEU A 14 -0.36 1.71 -12.14
CA LEU A 14 0.72 0.74 -11.84
C LEU A 14 1.16 0.01 -13.11
N VAL A 15 0.21 -0.46 -13.92
CA VAL A 15 0.49 -1.06 -15.24
C VAL A 15 1.12 -0.03 -16.19
N LYS A 16 0.66 1.23 -16.20
CA LYS A 16 1.29 2.31 -16.98
C LYS A 16 2.70 2.65 -16.51
N LEU A 17 3.00 2.58 -15.21
CA LEU A 17 4.34 2.82 -14.65
C LEU A 17 5.32 1.70 -15.05
N ILE A 18 4.87 0.44 -14.97
CA ILE A 18 5.63 -0.74 -15.43
C ILE A 18 5.87 -0.66 -16.96
N ARG A 19 4.85 -0.26 -17.73
CA ARG A 19 4.92 -0.15 -19.21
C ARG A 19 5.79 1.02 -19.70
N ASN A 20 6.01 2.04 -18.87
CA ASN A 20 6.81 3.24 -19.21
C ASN A 20 8.30 3.15 -18.81
N ASN A 21 8.82 1.97 -18.45
CA ASN A 21 10.23 1.81 -18.04
C ASN A 21 10.66 2.74 -16.88
N ILE A 22 9.70 3.26 -16.12
CA ILE A 22 9.99 3.94 -14.86
C ILE A 22 10.50 2.83 -13.95
N LYS A 23 11.80 2.87 -13.61
CA LYS A 23 12.40 2.03 -12.57
C LYS A 23 11.70 2.35 -11.25
N ALA A 24 10.50 1.80 -11.07
CA ALA A 24 9.79 1.86 -9.83
C ALA A 24 10.65 1.07 -8.84
N ASP A 25 11.21 1.78 -7.88
CA ASP A 25 12.02 1.17 -6.86
C ASP A 25 11.23 0.02 -6.21
N SER A 26 11.87 -1.14 -6.08
CA SER A 26 11.25 -2.37 -5.55
C SER A 26 10.57 -2.11 -4.20
N THR A 27 11.14 -1.22 -3.39
CA THR A 27 10.60 -0.72 -2.13
C THR A 27 9.24 -0.02 -2.29
N THR A 28 9.08 0.78 -3.35
CA THR A 28 7.84 1.51 -3.61
C THR A 28 6.72 0.56 -4.02
N ILE A 29 7.03 -0.45 -4.84
CA ILE A 29 6.07 -1.51 -5.20
C ILE A 29 5.64 -2.26 -3.93
N GLN A 30 6.61 -2.66 -3.09
CA GLN A 30 6.32 -3.34 -1.83
C GLN A 30 5.45 -2.49 -0.89
N HIS A 31 5.71 -1.19 -0.77
CA HIS A 31 4.90 -0.28 0.02
C HIS A 31 3.45 -0.17 -0.48
N LEU A 32 3.25 -0.12 -1.80
CA LEU A 32 1.92 -0.09 -2.40
C LEU A 32 1.16 -1.40 -2.15
N MET A 33 1.84 -2.55 -2.26
CA MET A 33 1.24 -3.84 -1.94
C MET A 33 0.82 -3.93 -0.47
N ILE A 34 1.68 -3.49 0.45
CA ILE A 34 1.37 -3.41 1.89
C ILE A 34 0.14 -2.52 2.13
N TYR A 35 0.06 -1.39 1.44
CA TYR A 35 -1.05 -0.45 1.55
C TYR A 35 -2.37 -1.04 1.05
N GLU A 36 -2.37 -1.64 -0.14
CA GLU A 36 -3.55 -2.31 -0.68
C GLU A 36 -4.02 -3.45 0.23
N ARG A 37 -3.09 -4.29 0.69
CA ARG A 37 -3.38 -5.39 1.61
C ARG A 37 -3.94 -4.88 2.94
N PHE A 38 -3.39 -3.79 3.47
CA PHE A 38 -3.91 -3.16 4.69
C PHE A 38 -5.40 -2.91 4.58
N TYR A 39 -5.90 -2.26 3.52
CA TYR A 39 -7.33 -1.92 3.35
C TYR A 39 -8.25 -3.12 3.06
N LYS A 40 -7.69 -4.27 2.68
CA LYS A 40 -8.43 -5.53 2.50
C LYS A 40 -8.56 -6.34 3.79
N LEU A 41 -7.74 -6.07 4.81
CA LEU A 41 -7.80 -6.78 6.09
C LEU A 41 -8.90 -6.21 6.99
N GLU A 42 -9.63 -7.10 7.64
CA GLU A 42 -10.62 -6.77 8.66
C GLU A 42 -10.00 -6.72 10.07
N GLY A 43 -10.69 -6.09 11.01
CA GLY A 43 -10.24 -5.92 12.38
C GLY A 43 -9.68 -4.54 12.70
N SER A 44 -9.13 -4.39 13.90
CA SER A 44 -8.61 -3.10 14.39
C SER A 44 -7.34 -2.69 13.63
N LYS A 45 -7.03 -1.38 13.60
CA LYS A 45 -5.79 -0.88 12.95
C LYS A 45 -4.54 -1.60 13.46
N GLN A 46 -4.48 -1.87 14.77
CA GLN A 46 -3.34 -2.52 15.39
C GLN A 46 -3.21 -3.99 14.99
N GLN A 47 -4.33 -4.72 14.97
CA GLN A 47 -4.36 -6.11 14.48
C GLN A 47 -3.92 -6.20 13.01
N ARG A 48 -4.38 -5.26 12.18
CA ARG A 48 -3.99 -5.19 10.76
C ARG A 48 -2.51 -4.91 10.58
N TYR A 49 -1.91 -4.03 11.40
CA TYR A 49 -0.46 -3.81 11.38
C TYR A 49 0.33 -5.05 11.79
N GLU A 50 -0.12 -5.76 12.82
CA GLU A 50 0.54 -6.99 13.29
C GLU A 50 0.43 -8.15 12.29
N GLN A 51 -0.70 -8.28 11.60
CA GLN A 51 -0.87 -9.27 10.53
C GLN A 51 0.08 -8.99 9.36
N LEU A 52 0.15 -7.75 8.90
CA LEU A 52 1.07 -7.35 7.82
C LEU A 52 2.53 -7.44 8.24
N ALA A 53 2.85 -7.13 9.49
CA ALA A 53 4.20 -7.28 10.04
C ALA A 53 4.68 -8.74 9.91
N LYS A 54 3.81 -9.71 10.20
CA LYS A 54 4.11 -11.14 10.03
C LYS A 54 4.22 -11.52 8.55
N GLU A 55 3.27 -11.09 7.72
CA GLU A 55 3.22 -11.43 6.28
C GLU A 55 4.45 -10.93 5.51
N TYR A 56 4.91 -9.71 5.81
CA TYR A 56 6.02 -9.07 5.13
C TYR A 56 7.36 -9.16 5.89
N LYS A 57 7.41 -9.84 7.04
CA LYS A 57 8.58 -9.93 7.92
C LYS A 57 9.17 -8.55 8.30
N LEU A 58 8.28 -7.58 8.53
CA LEU A 58 8.62 -6.21 8.93
C LEU A 58 8.10 -5.93 10.34
N SER A 59 8.61 -4.89 11.01
CA SER A 59 8.02 -4.47 12.29
C SER A 59 6.68 -3.76 12.08
N SER A 60 5.72 -3.94 13.00
CA SER A 60 4.43 -3.23 12.95
C SER A 60 4.59 -1.70 12.92
N LYS A 61 5.65 -1.18 13.55
CA LYS A 61 6.02 0.24 13.51
C LYS A 61 6.42 0.69 12.09
N TRP A 62 7.13 -0.16 11.35
CA TRP A 62 7.50 0.13 9.97
C TRP A 62 6.28 0.12 9.05
N ILE A 63 5.39 -0.87 9.20
CA ILE A 63 4.11 -0.93 8.48
C ILE A 63 3.30 0.34 8.74
N SER A 64 3.14 0.76 10.00
CA SER A 64 2.37 1.96 10.33
C SER A 64 2.97 3.23 9.70
N GLN A 65 4.31 3.35 9.67
CA GLN A 65 4.99 4.44 8.99
C GLN A 65 4.77 4.45 7.47
N ILE A 66 4.78 3.27 6.82
CA ILE A 66 4.47 3.15 5.39
C ILE A 66 3.05 3.66 5.13
N ILE A 67 2.06 3.17 5.89
CA ILE A 67 0.66 3.55 5.71
C ILE A 67 0.46 5.05 5.96
N LEU A 68 1.08 5.61 6.99
CA LEU A 68 1.03 7.06 7.28
C LEU A 68 1.66 7.90 6.17
N ARG A 69 2.80 7.47 5.63
CA ARG A 69 3.50 8.17 4.55
C ARG A 69 2.66 8.21 3.29
N LEU A 70 2.09 7.07 2.90
CA LEU A 70 1.22 6.98 1.71
C LEU A 70 -0.08 7.78 1.88
N ASN A 71 -0.67 7.80 3.08
CA ASN A 71 -1.85 8.63 3.37
C ASN A 71 -1.56 10.13 3.35
N LYS A 72 -0.35 10.57 3.74
CA LYS A 72 0.04 11.99 3.66
C LYS A 72 0.16 12.48 2.21
N ASN A 73 0.69 11.64 1.32
CA ASN A 73 0.88 11.98 -0.09
C ASN A 73 -0.39 11.84 -0.94
N ALA A 74 -1.49 11.34 -0.36
CA ALA A 74 -2.80 11.22 -1.02
C ALA A 74 -3.74 12.42 -0.78
N LYS A 75 -3.31 13.40 0.04
CA LYS A 75 -3.99 14.70 0.23
C LYS A 75 -3.44 15.71 -0.76
#